data_AF-A0A8B5Y2H9-F1
#
_entry.id   AF-A0A8B5Y2H9-F1
#
_cell.length_a   1.000
_cell.length_b   1.000
_cell.length_c   1.000
_cell.angle_alpha   90.00
_cell.angle_beta   90.00
_cell.angle_gamma   90.00
#
_symmetry.space_group_name_H-M   'P 1'
#
loop_
_entity.id
_entity.type
_entity.pdbx_description
1 polymer ?
#
loop_
_entity_poly.entity_id
_entity_poly.type
_entity_poly.pdbx_seq_one_letter_code
_entity_poly.pdbx_strand_id
1 'polypeptide(L)' 'MKKFLLSILGGVLIGVIICYFFMDYETSNYVIQNYNGLDEKEIKEWDFSYITQAGFIILITTLLIYFSWVVVEKRVDKNK' A
#
# COMPACT_ATOMS: atom_id res chain seq x y z
N MET A 1 -6.58 20.85 -0.27
CA MET A 1 -5.17 20.42 -0.24
C MET A 1 -4.76 19.80 1.10
N LYS A 2 -4.80 20.52 2.23
CA LYS A 2 -4.38 19.97 3.55
C LYS A 2 -5.14 18.68 3.96
N LYS A 3 -6.46 18.65 3.80
CA LYS A 3 -7.30 17.47 4.13
C LYS A 3 -6.91 16.22 3.33
N PHE A 4 -6.70 16.40 2.03
CA PHE A 4 -6.32 15.32 1.13
C PHE A 4 -4.93 14.78 1.49
N LEU A 5 -3.94 15.64 1.74
CA LEU A 5 -2.60 15.23 2.18
C LEU A 5 -2.63 14.50 3.54
N LEU A 6 -3.41 14.98 4.50
CA LEU A 6 -3.59 14.30 5.79
C LEU A 6 -4.28 12.94 5.63
N SER A 7 -5.22 12.83 4.68
CA SER A 7 -5.88 11.56 4.37
C SER A 7 -4.91 10.56 3.74
N ILE A 8 -4.03 11.01 2.83
CA ILE A 8 -2.96 10.18 2.27
C ILE A 8 -2.01 9.74 3.38
N LEU A 9 -1.54 10.66 4.22
CA LEU A 9 -0.62 10.32 5.31
C LEU A 9 -1.23 9.28 6.26
N GLY A 10 -2.49 9.50 6.67
CA GLY A 10 -3.22 8.56 7.52
C GLY A 10 -3.47 7.21 6.83
N GLY A 11 -3.83 7.24 5.54
CA GLY A 11 -4.07 6.03 4.76
C GLY A 11 -2.80 5.22 4.52
N VAL A 12 -1.66 5.87 4.31
CA VAL A 12 -0.35 5.20 4.24
C VAL A 12 -0.01 4.58 5.58
N LEU A 13 -0.12 5.32 6.69
CA LEU A 13 0.20 4.78 8.02
C LEU A 13 -0.67 3.56 8.38
N ILE A 14 -1.99 3.70 8.24
CA ILE A 14 -2.93 2.60 8.54
C ILE A 14 -2.76 1.46 7.54
N GLY A 15 -2.63 1.77 6.25
CA GLY A 15 -2.46 0.77 5.21
C GLY A 15 -1.19 -0.05 5.38
N VAL A 16 -0.07 0.59 5.72
CA VAL A 16 1.19 -0.12 6.02
C VAL A 16 1.05 -1.04 7.24
N ILE A 17 0.38 -0.59 8.30
CA ILE A 17 0.10 -1.43 9.48
C ILE A 17 -0.73 -2.65 9.08
N ILE A 18 -1.77 -2.48 8.27
CA ILE A 18 -2.58 -3.59 7.78
C ILE A 18 -1.74 -4.56 6.96
N CYS A 19 -0.94 -4.06 6.01
CA CYS A 19 -0.08 -4.92 5.19
C CYS A 19 0.89 -5.72 6.07
N TYR A 20 1.50 -5.09 7.08
CA TYR A 20 2.45 -5.75 7.97
C TYR A 20 1.87 -6.92 8.76
N PHE A 21 0.61 -6.83 9.19
CA PHE A 21 -0.02 -7.88 10.01
C PHE A 21 -0.81 -8.91 9.20
N PHE A 22 -1.29 -8.57 8.01
CA PHE A 22 -2.26 -9.37 7.27
C PHE A 22 -1.78 -9.84 5.90
N MET A 23 -0.64 -9.35 5.41
CA MET A 23 -0.08 -9.77 4.13
C MET A 23 1.26 -10.45 4.33
N ASP A 24 1.44 -11.56 3.64
CA ASP A 24 2.73 -12.24 3.56
C ASP A 24 3.50 -11.69 2.36
N TYR A 25 4.77 -11.33 2.60
CA TYR A 25 5.69 -10.96 1.53
C TYR A 25 6.34 -12.23 0.98
N GLU A 26 6.12 -12.53 -0.30
CA GLU A 26 6.71 -13.69 -0.95
C GLU A 26 7.93 -13.28 -1.78
N THR A 27 9.05 -13.96 -1.60
CA THR A 27 10.24 -13.71 -2.43
C THR A 27 10.03 -14.30 -3.82
N SER A 28 9.91 -13.43 -4.84
CA SER A 28 9.79 -13.83 -6.26
C SER A 28 11.14 -14.11 -6.93
N ASN A 29 12.18 -14.46 -6.16
CA ASN A 29 13.50 -14.69 -6.71
C ASN A 29 13.53 -15.99 -7.53
N TYR A 30 14.33 -16.01 -8.59
CA TYR A 30 14.61 -17.23 -9.34
C TYR A 30 16.09 -17.32 -9.73
N VAL A 31 16.54 -18.55 -9.95
CA VAL A 31 17.91 -18.83 -10.35
C VAL A 31 17.92 -19.20 -11.83
N ILE A 32 18.77 -18.53 -12.59
CA ILE A 32 19.07 -18.89 -13.98
C ILE A 32 20.37 -19.69 -13.98
N GLN A 33 20.33 -20.92 -14.50
CA GLN A 33 21.53 -21.75 -14.69
C GLN A 33 22.25 -21.39 -16.00
N ASN A 34 23.58 -21.61 -16.06
CA ASN A 34 24.41 -21.38 -17.24
C ASN A 34 24.27 -19.96 -17.81
N TYR A 35 24.28 -18.95 -16.95
CA TYR A 35 24.10 -17.56 -17.36
C TYR A 35 25.44 -16.90 -17.72
N ASN A 36 25.70 -16.69 -19.01
CA ASN A 36 26.91 -16.01 -19.52
C ASN A 36 28.23 -16.59 -19.00
N GLY A 37 28.35 -17.91 -18.91
CA GLY A 37 29.56 -18.58 -18.42
C GLY A 37 29.70 -18.63 -16.90
N LEU A 38 28.68 -18.18 -16.15
CA LEU A 38 28.51 -18.47 -14.73
C LEU A 38 27.61 -19.70 -14.56
N ASP A 39 27.92 -20.54 -13.58
CA ASP A 39 27.16 -21.75 -13.28
C ASP A 39 25.71 -21.42 -12.90
N GLU A 40 25.51 -20.35 -12.13
CA GLU A 40 24.20 -19.86 -11.74
C GLU A 40 24.18 -18.34 -11.50
N LYS A 41 23.00 -17.73 -11.66
CA LYS A 41 22.73 -16.34 -11.31
C LYS A 41 21.35 -16.23 -10.66
N GLU A 42 21.33 -15.78 -9.41
CA GLU A 42 20.09 -15.41 -8.71
C GLU A 42 19.60 -14.04 -9.20
N ILE A 43 18.33 -13.97 -9.62
CA ILE A 43 17.63 -12.73 -9.94
C ILE A 43 16.69 -12.42 -8.77
N LYS A 44 16.91 -11.25 -8.16
CA LYS A 44 16.03 -10.73 -7.11
C LYS A 44 14.95 -9.88 -7.73
N GLU A 45 13.71 -10.34 -7.63
CA GLU A 45 12.54 -9.61 -8.12
C GLU A 45 11.74 -9.05 -6.95
N TRP A 46 11.03 -7.96 -7.24
CA TRP A 46 10.10 -7.39 -6.28
C TRP A 46 8.81 -8.19 -6.33
N ASP A 47 8.20 -8.40 -5.17
CA ASP A 47 6.87 -8.98 -5.10
C ASP A 47 5.83 -7.97 -5.58
N PHE A 48 5.60 -7.95 -6.90
CA PHE A 48 4.62 -7.08 -7.53
C PHE A 48 3.18 -7.40 -7.09
N SER A 49 2.91 -8.63 -6.67
CA SER A 49 1.61 -9.02 -6.12
C SER A 49 1.37 -8.31 -4.79
N TYR A 50 2.34 -8.43 -3.87
CA TYR A 50 2.32 -7.73 -2.59
C TYR A 50 2.23 -6.21 -2.78
N ILE A 51 3.06 -5.62 -3.63
CA ILE A 51 3.08 -4.17 -3.88
C ILE A 51 1.72 -3.68 -4.39
N THR A 52 1.12 -4.40 -5.33
CA THR A 52 -0.16 -4.03 -5.93
C THR A 52 -1.29 -4.11 -4.92
N GLN A 53 -1.35 -5.21 -4.15
CA GLN A 53 -2.33 -5.40 -3.09
C GLN A 53 -2.18 -4.35 -1.97
N ALA A 54 -0.96 -4.09 -1.52
CA ALA A 54 -0.65 -3.04 -0.55
C ALA A 54 -1.07 -1.65 -1.06
N GLY A 55 -0.84 -1.38 -2.35
CA GLY A 55 -1.29 -0.16 -3.01
C GLY A 55 -2.81 0.02 -2.95
N PHE A 56 -3.58 -1.05 -3.20
CA PHE A 56 -5.04 -1.00 -3.07
C PHE A 56 -5.51 -0.77 -1.64
N ILE A 57 -4.87 -1.40 -0.64
CA ILE A 57 -5.20 -1.20 0.77
C ILE A 57 -4.95 0.25 1.19
N ILE A 58 -3.80 0.82 0.82
CA ILE A 58 -3.47 2.23 1.09
C ILE A 58 -4.48 3.16 0.40
N LEU A 59 -4.88 2.86 -0.84
CA LEU A 59 -5.85 3.66 -1.57
C LEU A 59 -7.23 3.62 -0.89
N ILE A 60 -7.72 2.43 -0.52
CA ILE A 60 -9.02 2.26 0.14
C ILE A 60 -9.03 2.97 1.50
N THR A 61 -7.99 2.78 2.32
CA THR A 61 -7.90 3.43 3.63
C THR A 61 -7.82 4.95 3.51
N THR A 62 -7.07 5.47 2.54
CA THR A 62 -7.03 6.91 2.23
C THR A 62 -8.41 7.46 1.88
N LEU A 63 -9.15 6.78 1.00
CA LEU A 63 -10.50 7.18 0.60
C LEU A 63 -11.45 7.14 1.80
N LEU A 64 -11.41 6.09 2.62
CA LEU A 64 -12.24 5.98 3.82
C LEU A 64 -12.01 7.13 4.80
N ILE A 65 -10.75 7.49 5.05
CA ILE A 65 -10.41 8.63 5.91
C ILE A 65 -10.96 9.93 5.32
N TYR A 66 -10.72 10.17 4.04
CA TYR A 66 -11.16 11.38 3.37
C TYR A 66 -12.69 11.52 3.38
N PHE A 67 -13.42 10.47 3.00
CA PHE A 67 -14.88 10.49 2.99
C PHE A 67 -15.48 10.61 4.39
N SER A 68 -14.91 9.92 5.38
CA SER A 68 -15.34 10.06 6.78
C SER A 68 -15.22 11.50 7.24
N TRP A 69 -14.10 12.16 6.92
CA TRP A 69 -13.89 13.57 7.23
C TRP A 69 -14.95 14.47 6.57
N VAL A 70 -15.21 14.27 5.27
CA VAL A 70 -16.22 15.04 4.52
C VAL A 70 -17.61 14.86 5.11
N VAL A 71 -17.97 13.65 5.52
CA VAL A 71 -19.28 13.37 6.15
C VAL A 71 -19.40 14.08 7.50
N VAL A 72 -18.36 14.03 8.34
CA VAL A 72 -18.34 14.71 9.64
C VAL A 72 -18.49 16.21 9.48
N GLU A 73 -17.75 16.84 8.56
CA GLU A 73 -17.85 18.29 8.30
C GLU A 73 -19.27 18.69 7.90
N LYS A 74 -19.89 17.97 6.95
CA LYS A 74 -21.27 18.26 6.53
C LYS A 74 -22.28 18.17 7.68
N ARG A 75 -22.04 17.29 8.66
CA ARG A 75 -22.92 17.13 9.83
C ARG A 75 -22.70 18.24 10.85
N VAL A 76 -21.46 18.68 11.05
CA VAL A 76 -21.12 19.80 11.94
C VAL A 76 -21.68 21.10 11.39
N ASP A 77 -21.52 21.36 10.08
CA ASP A 77 -22.03 22.59 9.45
C ASP A 77 -23.57 22.67 9.48
N LYS A 78 -24.26 21.53 9.41
CA LYS A 78 -25.74 21.48 9.51
C LYS A 78 -26.27 21.75 10.93
N ASN A 79 -25.43 21.58 11.95
CA ASN A 79 -25.78 21.76 13.37
C ASN A 79 -25.31 23.10 13.95
N LYS A 80 -24.76 23.99 13.10
CA LYS A 80 -24.41 25.38 13.42
C LYS A 80 -25.48 26.33 12.92
#